data_AF-A0A512IYC6-F1
#
_entry.id   AF-A0A512IYC6-F1
#
_cell.length_a   1.000
_cell.length_b   1.000
_cell.length_c   1.000
_cell.angle_alpha   90.00
_cell.angle_beta   90.00
_cell.angle_gamma   90.00
#
_symmetry.space_group_name_H-M   'P 1'
#
loop_
_entity.id
_entity.type
_entity.pdbx_description
1 polymer ?
#
loop_
_entity_poly.entity_id
_entity_poly.type
_entity_poly.pdbx_seq_one_letter_code
_entity_poly.pdbx_strand_id
1 'polypeptide(L)' 'MYFQVSAVDRSRPVTFQRSSMTEALDKALALAGSGLTEVTITHPDGARHTPGELLAAYLSAQERPPARIAPRARAA' A
#
# COMPACT_ATOMS: atom_id res chain seq x y z
N MET A 1 -3.37 -15.12 0.34
CA MET A 1 -3.70 -13.68 0.42
C MET A 1 -2.92 -12.97 -0.68
N TYR A 2 -3.56 -12.12 -1.48
CA TYR A 2 -2.91 -11.38 -2.57
C TYR A 2 -3.41 -9.94 -2.59
N PHE A 3 -2.59 -9.06 -3.16
CA PHE A 3 -2.93 -7.68 -3.45
C PHE A 3 -3.48 -7.59 -4.87
N GLN A 4 -4.46 -6.72 -5.10
CA GLN A 4 -4.93 -6.42 -6.46
C GLN A 4 -4.55 -5.00 -6.85
N VAL A 5 -3.91 -4.84 -8.00
CA VAL A 5 -3.62 -3.53 -8.58
C VAL A 5 -4.54 -3.36 -9.77
N SER A 6 -5.41 -2.36 -9.73
CA SER A 6 -6.31 -2.02 -10.83
C SER A 6 -5.96 -0.66 -11.40
N ALA A 7 -6.19 -0.47 -12.70
CA ALA A 7 -6.02 0.81 -13.39
C ALA A 7 -6.97 0.88 -14.59
N VAL A 8 -7.15 2.07 -15.15
CA VAL A 8 -7.93 2.29 -16.36
C VAL A 8 -6.99 2.65 -17.52
N ASP A 9 -7.05 1.85 -18.58
CA ASP A 9 -6.36 2.09 -19.86
C ASP A 9 -7.40 2.38 -20.94
N ARG A 10 -7.46 3.62 -21.44
CA ARG A 10 -8.36 4.04 -22.55
C ARG A 10 -9.81 3.55 -22.35
N SER A 11 -10.35 3.72 -21.14
CA SER A 11 -11.70 3.26 -20.72
C SER A 11 -11.86 1.75 -20.49
N ARG A 12 -10.77 0.97 -20.48
CA ARG A 12 -10.78 -0.45 -20.13
C ARG A 12 -10.14 -0.64 -18.76
N PRO A 13 -10.86 -1.23 -17.79
CA PRO A 13 -10.24 -1.59 -16.52
C PRO A 13 -9.29 -2.77 -16.73
N VAL A 14 -8.11 -2.69 -16.14
CA VAL A 14 -7.12 -3.77 -16.06
C VAL A 14 -6.81 -4.07 -14.61
N THR A 15 -6.65 -5.34 -14.26
CA THR A 15 -6.38 -5.78 -12.89
C THR A 15 -5.25 -6.81 -12.87
N PHE A 16 -4.35 -6.67 -11.90
CA PHE A 16 -3.20 -7.53 -11.69
C PHE A 16 -3.16 -8.03 -10.25
N GLN A 17 -2.78 -9.29 -10.04
CA GLN A 17 -2.59 -9.84 -8.68
C GLN A 17 -1.09 -9.84 -8.32
N ARG A 18 -0.78 -9.50 -7.07
CA ARG A 18 0.59 -9.51 -6.53
C ARG A 18 0.65 -10.22 -5.19
N SER A 19 1.78 -10.87 -4.94
CA SER A 19 1.98 -11.71 -3.76
C SER A 19 2.36 -10.89 -2.53
N SER A 20 2.88 -9.67 -2.75
CA SER A 20 3.33 -8.77 -1.68
C SER A 20 2.90 -7.32 -1.90
N MET A 21 2.90 -6.54 -0.81
CA MET A 21 2.62 -5.11 -0.82
C MET A 21 3.62 -4.34 -1.68
N THR A 22 4.91 -4.68 -1.59
CA THR A 22 5.98 -4.01 -2.35
C THR A 22 5.82 -4.22 -3.85
N GLU A 23 5.53 -5.46 -4.29
CA GLU A 23 5.27 -5.74 -5.71
C GLU A 23 3.99 -5.06 -6.20
N ALA A 24 2.97 -4.95 -5.34
CA ALA A 24 1.75 -4.22 -5.66
C ALA A 24 2.03 -2.72 -5.85
N LEU A 25 2.84 -2.14 -4.96
CA LEU A 25 3.24 -0.73 -5.04
C LEU A 25 4.09 -0.46 -6.28
N ASP A 26 5.10 -1.28 -6.54
CA ASP A 26 5.95 -1.19 -7.75
C ASP A 26 5.10 -1.23 -9.02
N LYS A 27 4.19 -2.22 -9.14
CA LYS A 27 3.31 -2.33 -10.29
C LYS A 27 2.40 -1.11 -10.43
N ALA A 28 1.86 -0.61 -9.33
CA ALA A 28 0.98 0.56 -9.35
C ALA A 28 1.72 1.84 -9.79
N LEU A 29 2.94 2.04 -9.30
CA LEU A 29 3.80 3.15 -9.73
C LEU A 29 4.17 3.04 -11.21
N ALA A 30 4.47 1.83 -11.69
CA ALA A 30 4.75 1.59 -13.11
C ALA A 30 3.53 1.90 -13.99
N LEU A 31 2.31 1.56 -13.56
CA LEU A 31 1.08 1.88 -14.30
C LEU A 31 0.81 3.39 -14.31
N ALA A 32 0.99 4.07 -13.17
CA ALA A 32 0.85 5.52 -13.07
C ALA A 32 1.88 6.25 -13.96
N GLY A 33 3.14 5.82 -13.95
CA GLY A 33 4.20 6.38 -14.79
C GLY A 33 4.01 6.09 -16.29
N SER A 34 3.28 5.03 -16.63
CA SER A 34 2.89 4.71 -18.01
C SER A 34 1.70 5.55 -18.52
N GLY A 35 1.14 6.43 -17.70
CA GLY A 35 0.01 7.29 -18.06
C GLY A 35 -1.37 6.66 -17.90
N LEU A 36 -1.49 5.52 -17.21
CA LEU A 36 -2.79 4.98 -16.84
C LEU A 36 -3.40 5.75 -15.66
N THR A 37 -4.73 5.85 -15.66
CA THR A 37 -5.48 6.61 -14.66
C THR A 37 -6.21 5.68 -13.68
N GLU A 38 -6.71 6.25 -12.57
CA GLU A 38 -7.51 5.53 -11.56
C GLU A 38 -6.78 4.31 -10.96
N VAL A 39 -5.45 4.41 -10.85
CA VAL A 39 -4.63 3.33 -10.29
C VAL A 39 -4.98 3.14 -8.81
N THR A 40 -5.40 1.93 -8.46
CA THR A 40 -5.83 1.57 -7.10
C THR A 40 -5.18 0.25 -6.68
N ILE A 41 -4.70 0.18 -5.45
CA ILE A 41 -4.16 -1.02 -4.82
C ILE A 41 -5.18 -1.49 -3.78
N THR A 42 -5.67 -2.72 -3.90
CA THR A 42 -6.56 -3.37 -2.95
C THR A 42 -5.78 -4.37 -2.12
N HIS A 43 -5.80 -4.19 -0.80
CA HIS A 43 -5.22 -5.10 0.16
C HIS A 43 -6.02 -6.41 0.27
N PRO A 44 -5.41 -7.49 0.78
CA PRO A 44 -6.11 -8.74 1.06
C PRO A 44 -7.26 -8.62 2.07
N ASP A 45 -7.24 -7.58 2.91
CA ASP A 45 -8.30 -7.26 3.89
C ASP A 45 -9.47 -6.46 3.27
N GLY A 46 -9.37 -6.10 1.99
CA GLY A 46 -10.37 -5.32 1.26
C GLY A 46 -10.14 -3.81 1.26
N ALA A 47 -9.16 -3.29 2.03
CA ALA A 47 -8.81 -1.88 2.01
C ALA A 47 -8.27 -1.45 0.64
N ARG A 48 -8.57 -0.22 0.22
CA ARG A 48 -8.16 0.33 -1.07
C ARG A 48 -7.35 1.59 -0.87
N HIS A 49 -6.25 1.70 -1.60
CA HIS A 49 -5.33 2.82 -1.53
C HIS A 49 -4.90 3.25 -2.92
N THR A 50 -4.73 4.55 -3.11
CA THR A 50 -3.94 5.06 -4.23
C THR A 50 -2.45 4.73 -4.01
N PRO A 51 -1.60 4.74 -5.07
CA PRO A 51 -0.18 4.47 -4.91
C PRO A 51 0.50 5.44 -3.92
N GLY A 52 0.12 6.71 -3.95
CA GLY A 52 0.64 7.74 -3.05
C GLY A 52 0.23 7.52 -1.59
N GLU A 53 -1.03 7.19 -1.33
CA GLU A 53 -1.50 6.87 0.03
C GLU A 53 -0.80 5.64 0.59
N LEU A 54 -0.63 4.59 -0.23
CA LEU A 54 0.05 3.37 0.22
C LEU A 54 1.53 3.63 0.53
N LEU A 55 2.21 4.42 -0.31
CA LEU A 55 3.59 4.83 -0.08
C LEU A 55 3.72 5.65 1.21
N ALA A 56 2.84 6.65 1.40
CA ALA A 56 2.83 7.46 2.62
C ALA A 56 2.59 6.60 3.87
N ALA A 57 1.61 5.69 3.82
CA ALA A 57 1.33 4.75 4.90
C ALA A 57 2.53 3.84 5.21
N TYR A 58 3.22 3.36 4.16
CA TYR A 58 4.42 2.53 4.32
C TYR A 58 5.55 3.31 5.00
N LEU A 59 5.83 4.55 4.57
CA LEU A 59 6.84 5.41 5.18
C LEU A 59 6.49 5.74 6.65
N SER A 60 5.25 6.13 6.92
CA SER A 60 4.80 6.40 8.29
C SER A 60 4.83 5.17 9.20
N ALA A 61 4.67 3.96 8.65
CA ALA A 61 4.82 2.72 9.42
C ALA A 61 6.28 2.43 9.79
N GLN A 62 7.24 2.82 8.93
CA GLN A 62 8.68 2.70 9.19
C GLN A 62 9.16 3.72 10.23
N GLU A 63 8.56 4.91 10.25
CA GLU A 63 8.94 5.99 11.18
C GLU A 63 8.42 5.79 12.61
N ARG A 64 7.49 4.87 12.85
CA ARG A 64 7.07 4.54 14.23
C ARG A 64 8.13 3.68 14.90
N PRO A 65 8.88 4.19 15.92
CA PRO A 65 9.69 3.31 16.73
C PRO A 65 8.76 2.31 17.44
N PRO A 66 9.21 1.06 17.69
CA PRO A 66 8.45 0.17 18.54
C PRO A 66 8.22 0.90 19.86
N ALA A 67 6.95 1.07 20.23
CA ALA A 67 6.57 1.72 21.48
C ALA A 67 7.33 1.00 22.60
N ARG A 68 8.38 1.65 23.12
CA ARG A 68 9.16 1.16 24.24
C ARG A 68 8.17 1.07 25.39
N ILE A 69 7.74 -0.15 25.71
CA ILE A 69 6.93 -0.45 26.89
C ILE A 69 7.79 0.03 28.06
N ALA A 70 7.54 1.24 28.56
CA ALA A 70 8.21 1.73 29.74
C ALA A 70 7.73 0.86 30.90
N PRO A 71 8.60 0.09 31.58
CA PRO A 71 8.20 -0.58 32.79
C PRO A 71 7.84 0.51 33.79
N ARG A 72 6.56 0.54 34.17
CA ARG A 72 6.02 1.43 35.18
C ARG A 72 6.76 1.11 36.47
N ALA A 73 7.79 1.91 36.79
CA ALA A 73 8.51 1.82 38.04
C ALA A 73 7.50 2.11 39.16
N ARG A 74 7.07 1.04 39.82
CA ARG A 74 6.26 1.08 41.02
C ARG A 74 7.21 1.48 42.14
N ALA A 75 7.23 2.77 42.48
CA ALA A 75 7.88 3.24 43.69
C ALA A 75 7.13 2.64 44.90
N ALA A 76 7.89 1.97 45.77
CA ALA A 76 7.49 1.50 47.08
C ALA A 76 8.13 2.39 48.15
#